data_AF-V5NM49-F1
#
_entry.id   AF-V5NM49-F1
#
_cell.length_a   1.000
_cell.length_b   1.000
_cell.length_c   1.000
_cell.angle_alpha   90.00
_cell.angle_beta   90.00
_cell.angle_gamma   90.00
#
_symmetry.space_group_name_H-M   'P 1'
#
loop_
_entity.id
_entity.type
_entity.pdbx_description
1 polymer ?
#
loop_
_entity_poly.entity_id
_entity_poly.type
_entity_poly.pdbx_seq_one_letter_code
_entity_poly.pdbx_strand_id
1 'polypeptide(L)'
;MVEGLSPENVAKLEETIAPFSAFSSIEFLDISNEELEPRHNYRKLDPLIAGEIKKLYLKLNAFSQKRFSKMIMCRFFFASLFPQYDKMIMFDVDTLFVDDISESFFIPLETHYFGAVREKDLIAINRNSAKDLYELRQMRAKTIGVADAFPNLEEAQILFENYFNAGFLALNLKSWRKENLENQLIGFFLLKNEKLLFNDQDALCFVCRGRILELPYSYNAHPSFLDTPSFPSIKEARMLHFWGDKPWKLFSVIGAKKWHEALIQTPFKDAYFNASFLDHLFEIIEKVQAVQARDKEIHAFNKILSFSDKRHSFESLLPRLSSKLLIEFLLFKAKQKVKRLIKRV
;
A
#
# COMPACT_ATOMS: atom_id res chain seq x y z
N MET A 1 -14.65 0.29 2.02
CA MET A 1 -14.99 1.68 1.60
C MET A 1 -14.65 1.85 0.14
N VAL A 2 -15.51 2.47 -0.66
CA VAL A 2 -15.29 2.70 -2.10
C VAL A 2 -15.81 4.07 -2.54
N GLU A 3 -15.35 4.55 -3.69
CA GLU A 3 -15.81 5.79 -4.30
C GLU A 3 -15.90 5.56 -5.82
N GLY A 4 -17.11 5.41 -6.34
CA GLY A 4 -17.34 5.22 -7.78
C GLY A 4 -16.79 3.89 -8.32
N LEU A 5 -16.95 2.79 -7.56
CA LEU A 5 -16.51 1.47 -8.01
C LEU A 5 -17.42 0.94 -9.12
N SER A 6 -16.85 0.58 -10.28
CA SER A 6 -17.64 0.09 -11.41
C SER A 6 -18.33 -1.25 -11.10
N PRO A 7 -19.50 -1.53 -11.71
CA PRO A 7 -20.17 -2.83 -11.58
C PRO A 7 -19.29 -4.02 -11.97
N GLU A 8 -18.44 -3.85 -12.98
CA GLU A 8 -17.48 -4.87 -13.41
C GLU A 8 -16.45 -5.17 -12.32
N ASN A 9 -15.90 -4.13 -11.67
CA ASN A 9 -14.93 -4.32 -10.59
C ASN A 9 -15.58 -4.91 -9.34
N VAL A 10 -16.84 -4.56 -9.04
CA VAL A 10 -17.63 -5.20 -7.98
C VAL A 10 -17.72 -6.71 -8.24
N ALA A 11 -18.16 -7.11 -9.43
CA ALA A 11 -18.31 -8.53 -9.79
C ALA A 11 -16.97 -9.29 -9.71
N LYS A 12 -15.87 -8.69 -10.16
CA LYS A 12 -14.53 -9.28 -10.07
C LYS A 12 -14.06 -9.45 -8.62
N LEU A 13 -14.38 -8.51 -7.73
CA LEU A 13 -14.06 -8.62 -6.30
C LEU A 13 -14.91 -9.71 -5.62
N GLU A 14 -16.20 -9.79 -5.93
CA GLU A 14 -17.08 -10.87 -5.46
C GLU A 14 -16.60 -12.24 -5.93
N GLU A 15 -16.23 -12.38 -7.20
CA GLU A 15 -15.64 -13.61 -7.73
C GLU A 15 -14.32 -13.98 -7.01
N THR A 16 -13.50 -12.98 -6.69
CA THR A 16 -12.24 -13.19 -5.95
C THR A 16 -12.47 -13.77 -4.56
N ILE A 17 -13.50 -13.31 -3.85
CA ILE A 17 -13.78 -13.77 -2.48
C ILE A 17 -14.71 -14.99 -2.41
N ALA A 18 -15.42 -15.34 -3.49
CA ALA A 18 -16.40 -16.42 -3.52
C ALA A 18 -15.88 -17.78 -2.99
N PRO A 19 -14.63 -18.22 -3.26
CA PRO A 19 -14.08 -19.44 -2.70
C PRO A 19 -13.99 -19.47 -1.16
N PHE A 20 -14.08 -18.30 -0.51
CA PHE A 20 -13.95 -18.12 0.94
C PHE A 20 -15.28 -17.82 1.64
N SER A 21 -16.40 -17.90 0.92
CA SER A 21 -17.74 -17.54 1.39
C SER A 21 -18.22 -18.27 2.66
N ALA A 22 -17.58 -19.38 3.04
CA ALA A 22 -17.86 -20.09 4.28
C ALA A 22 -17.43 -19.31 5.54
N PHE A 23 -16.48 -18.37 5.43
CA PHE A 23 -15.92 -17.63 6.56
C PHE A 23 -15.58 -16.16 6.27
N SER A 24 -15.81 -15.68 5.05
CA SER A 24 -15.62 -14.27 4.70
C SER A 24 -16.75 -13.74 3.84
N SER A 25 -16.94 -12.42 3.90
CA SER A 25 -17.85 -11.66 3.04
C SER A 25 -17.18 -10.36 2.61
N ILE A 26 -17.70 -9.76 1.54
CA ILE A 26 -17.29 -8.43 1.09
C ILE A 26 -18.48 -7.49 1.16
N GLU A 27 -18.25 -6.31 1.73
CA GLU A 27 -19.22 -5.23 1.80
C GLU A 27 -18.62 -3.96 1.19
N PHE A 28 -19.39 -3.34 0.29
CA PHE A 28 -19.05 -2.09 -0.34
C PHE A 28 -19.83 -0.97 0.32
N LEU A 29 -19.10 -0.10 1.03
CA LEU A 29 -19.65 1.12 1.61
C LEU A 29 -19.15 2.32 0.80
N ASP A 30 -20.05 2.94 0.05
CA ASP A 30 -19.72 3.94 -0.96
C ASP A 30 -19.89 5.37 -0.42
N ILE A 31 -18.82 6.16 -0.53
CA ILE A 31 -18.75 7.53 0.00
C ILE A 31 -19.05 8.61 -1.05
N SER A 32 -19.29 8.24 -2.30
CA SER A 32 -19.59 9.18 -3.38
C SER A 32 -20.91 9.90 -3.10
N ASN A 33 -21.24 10.94 -3.88
CA ASN A 33 -22.54 11.61 -3.79
C ASN A 33 -23.57 11.04 -4.78
N GLU A 34 -23.20 10.02 -5.55
CA GLU A 34 -24.05 9.49 -6.63
C GLU A 34 -25.16 8.58 -6.09
N GLU A 35 -26.31 8.58 -6.76
CA GLU A 35 -27.38 7.62 -6.45
C GLU A 35 -26.89 6.19 -6.74
N LEU A 36 -27.31 5.25 -5.91
CA LEU A 36 -26.92 3.85 -6.04
C LEU A 36 -28.15 3.00 -6.29
N GLU A 37 -28.06 2.17 -7.32
CA GLU A 37 -29.00 1.07 -7.50
C GLU A 37 -28.86 0.09 -6.33
N PRO A 38 -29.98 -0.35 -5.70
CA PRO A 38 -29.94 -1.27 -4.58
C PRO A 38 -29.22 -2.58 -4.93
N ARG A 39 -28.21 -2.96 -4.13
CA ARG A 39 -27.54 -4.27 -4.19
C ARG A 39 -27.28 -4.79 -2.79
N HIS A 40 -27.36 -6.10 -2.61
CA HIS A 40 -27.36 -6.75 -1.29
C HIS A 40 -26.15 -6.40 -0.40
N ASN A 41 -24.97 -6.28 -0.99
CA ASN A 41 -23.69 -6.00 -0.33
C ASN A 41 -23.10 -4.63 -0.70
N TYR A 42 -23.87 -3.77 -1.36
CA TYR A 42 -23.43 -2.43 -1.76
C TYR A 42 -24.35 -1.40 -1.13
N ARG A 43 -23.80 -0.59 -0.24
CA ARG A 43 -24.55 0.36 0.58
C ARG A 43 -23.97 1.75 0.45
N LYS A 44 -24.85 2.74 0.55
CA LYS A 44 -24.44 4.13 0.69
C LYS A 44 -23.94 4.37 2.11
N LEU A 45 -22.82 5.09 2.24
CA LEU A 45 -22.41 5.62 3.53
C LEU A 45 -23.43 6.64 4.02
N ASP A 46 -23.59 6.72 5.35
CA ASP A 46 -24.35 7.79 5.99
C ASP A 46 -23.94 9.18 5.44
N PRO A 47 -24.89 10.00 4.95
CA PRO A 47 -24.57 11.27 4.32
C PRO A 47 -23.86 12.28 5.24
N LEU A 48 -24.09 12.22 6.55
CA LEU A 48 -23.42 13.10 7.50
C LEU A 48 -21.94 12.71 7.62
N ILE A 49 -21.65 11.42 7.80
CA ILE A 49 -20.27 10.92 7.85
C ILE A 49 -19.54 11.19 6.52
N ALA A 50 -20.19 10.91 5.37
CA ALA A 50 -19.63 11.19 4.06
C ALA A 50 -19.33 12.68 3.86
N GLY A 51 -20.23 13.55 4.35
CA GLY A 51 -20.05 15.00 4.35
C GLY A 51 -18.83 15.45 5.17
N GLU A 52 -18.65 14.89 6.37
CA GLU A 52 -17.48 15.19 7.22
C GLU A 52 -16.17 14.69 6.60
N ILE A 53 -16.14 13.47 6.04
CA ILE A 53 -14.98 12.95 5.30
C ILE A 53 -14.58 13.92 4.17
N LYS A 54 -15.56 14.40 3.39
CA LYS A 54 -15.31 15.37 2.32
C LYS A 54 -14.78 16.71 2.88
N LYS A 55 -15.33 17.22 3.98
CA LYS A 55 -14.87 18.45 4.62
C LYS A 55 -13.42 18.34 5.08
N LEU A 56 -13.04 17.24 5.74
CA LEU A 56 -11.66 17.01 6.19
C LEU A 56 -10.70 16.85 5.02
N TYR A 57 -11.11 16.17 3.95
CA TYR A 57 -10.29 16.04 2.75
C TYR A 57 -9.93 17.40 2.13
N LEU A 58 -10.87 18.36 2.11
CA LEU A 58 -10.63 19.71 1.59
C LEU A 58 -9.68 20.55 2.45
N LYS A 59 -9.34 20.10 3.67
CA LYS A 59 -8.38 20.74 4.57
C LYS A 59 -6.94 20.24 4.38
N LEU A 60 -6.75 19.20 3.57
CA LEU A 60 -5.43 18.72 3.18
C LEU A 60 -4.73 19.77 2.32
N ASN A 61 -3.40 19.83 2.38
CA ASN A 61 -2.64 20.66 1.45
C ASN A 61 -2.83 20.20 -0.01
N ALA A 62 -2.56 21.09 -0.97
CA ALA A 62 -2.80 20.83 -2.39
C ALA A 62 -2.06 19.59 -2.92
N PHE A 63 -0.84 19.30 -2.42
CA PHE A 63 -0.11 18.10 -2.79
C PHE A 63 -0.82 16.83 -2.31
N SER A 64 -1.26 16.80 -1.05
CA SER A 64 -2.02 15.69 -0.47
C SER A 64 -3.33 15.45 -1.21
N GLN A 65 -4.09 16.49 -1.56
CA GLN A 65 -5.32 16.36 -2.35
C GLN A 65 -5.07 15.83 -3.78
N LYS A 66 -3.91 16.14 -4.38
CA LYS A 66 -3.55 15.59 -5.69
C LYS A 66 -3.12 14.12 -5.60
N ARG A 67 -2.51 13.74 -4.46
CA ARG A 67 -1.91 12.43 -4.26
C ARG A 67 -2.91 11.38 -3.78
N PHE A 68 -3.84 11.74 -2.92
CA PHE A 68 -4.72 10.82 -2.23
C PHE A 68 -6.19 11.08 -2.58
N SER A 69 -7.04 10.05 -2.49
CA SER A 69 -8.49 10.22 -2.52
C SER A 69 -9.03 10.55 -1.13
N LYS A 70 -10.32 10.86 -1.04
CA LYS A 70 -11.05 11.06 0.24
C LYS A 70 -10.94 9.87 1.19
N MET A 71 -10.59 8.68 0.70
CA MET A 71 -10.43 7.47 1.51
C MET A 71 -9.41 7.63 2.64
N ILE A 72 -8.39 8.46 2.47
CA ILE A 72 -7.41 8.72 3.51
C ILE A 72 -8.07 9.25 4.80
N MET A 73 -9.17 9.98 4.68
CA MET A 73 -9.90 10.55 5.82
C MET A 73 -10.87 9.56 6.47
N CYS A 74 -11.22 8.44 5.81
CA CYS A 74 -12.08 7.42 6.42
C CYS A 74 -11.48 6.82 7.70
N ARG A 75 -10.15 6.86 7.85
CA ARG A 75 -9.42 6.31 8.99
C ARG A 75 -9.75 6.99 10.32
N PHE A 76 -10.18 8.25 10.29
CA PHE A 76 -10.61 8.96 11.49
C PHE A 76 -11.99 8.53 11.98
N PHE A 77 -12.76 7.79 11.16
CA PHE A 77 -14.15 7.43 11.44
C PHE A 77 -14.33 5.93 11.67
N PHE A 78 -13.29 5.15 11.93
CA PHE A 78 -13.44 3.69 12.05
C PHE A 78 -14.39 3.22 13.16
N ALA A 79 -14.42 3.89 14.31
CA ALA A 79 -15.33 3.54 15.40
C ALA A 79 -16.79 3.86 15.06
N SER A 80 -17.05 4.94 14.32
CA SER A 80 -18.38 5.34 13.83
C SER A 80 -18.83 4.56 12.60
N LEU A 81 -17.90 4.19 11.70
CA LEU A 81 -18.18 3.39 10.51
C LEU A 81 -18.49 1.92 10.86
N PHE A 82 -17.91 1.44 11.95
CA PHE A 82 -17.99 0.04 12.38
C PHE A 82 -18.40 -0.09 13.86
N PRO A 83 -19.57 0.44 14.25
CA PRO A 83 -20.00 0.47 15.65
C PRO A 83 -20.27 -0.92 16.23
N GLN A 84 -20.56 -1.90 15.37
CA GLN A 84 -20.84 -3.29 15.74
C GLN A 84 -19.60 -4.09 16.13
N TYR A 85 -18.40 -3.58 15.85
CA TYR A 85 -17.15 -4.28 16.12
C TYR A 85 -16.34 -3.57 17.22
N ASP A 86 -15.82 -4.35 18.16
CA ASP A 86 -14.92 -3.87 19.22
C ASP A 86 -13.45 -3.83 18.79
N LYS A 87 -13.09 -4.65 17.79
CA LYS A 87 -11.73 -4.79 17.27
C LYS A 87 -11.75 -4.86 15.74
N MET A 88 -10.70 -4.35 15.12
CA MET A 88 -10.53 -4.36 13.66
C MET A 88 -9.06 -4.53 13.29
N ILE A 89 -8.78 -5.23 12.20
CA ILE A 89 -7.50 -5.12 11.48
C ILE A 89 -7.74 -4.24 10.26
N MET A 90 -6.90 -3.22 10.10
CA MET A 90 -6.86 -2.36 8.91
C MET A 90 -5.49 -2.46 8.29
N PHE A 91 -5.42 -2.48 6.96
CA PHE A 91 -4.17 -2.43 6.22
C PHE A 91 -4.33 -1.67 4.90
N ASP A 92 -3.21 -1.18 4.36
CA ASP A 92 -3.19 -0.45 3.10
C ASP A 92 -3.42 -1.39 1.91
N VAL A 93 -3.95 -0.84 0.82
CA VAL A 93 -4.28 -1.60 -0.40
C VAL A 93 -3.04 -2.00 -1.22
N ASP A 94 -1.90 -1.36 -0.97
CA ASP A 94 -0.60 -1.63 -1.60
C ASP A 94 0.25 -2.58 -0.75
N THR A 95 -0.38 -3.68 -0.33
CA THR A 95 0.23 -4.72 0.52
C THR A 95 0.14 -6.11 -0.13
N LEU A 96 0.90 -7.06 0.41
CA LEU A 96 0.81 -8.48 0.07
C LEU A 96 1.05 -9.32 1.33
N PHE A 97 0.05 -10.11 1.71
CA PHE A 97 0.22 -11.14 2.73
C PHE A 97 1.04 -12.29 2.15
N VAL A 98 2.13 -12.65 2.84
CA VAL A 98 3.07 -13.69 2.43
C VAL A 98 3.18 -14.83 3.44
N ASP A 99 2.53 -14.68 4.60
CA ASP A 99 2.35 -15.70 5.63
C ASP A 99 1.09 -15.39 6.47
N ASP A 100 0.76 -16.23 7.45
CA ASP A 100 -0.40 -16.09 8.32
C ASP A 100 -0.33 -14.82 9.20
N ILE A 101 -1.42 -14.05 9.18
CA ILE A 101 -1.63 -12.85 10.00
C ILE A 101 -2.71 -13.03 11.06
N SER A 102 -3.33 -14.21 11.18
CA SER A 102 -4.43 -14.49 12.10
C SER A 102 -4.07 -14.13 13.55
N GLU A 103 -2.85 -14.43 13.99
CA GLU A 103 -2.33 -14.10 15.32
C GLU A 103 -2.43 -12.60 15.64
N SER A 104 -2.29 -11.72 14.64
CA SER A 104 -2.39 -10.27 14.83
C SER A 104 -3.75 -9.84 15.38
N PHE A 105 -4.82 -10.55 15.03
CA PHE A 105 -6.16 -10.27 15.54
C PHE A 105 -6.30 -10.63 17.02
N PHE A 106 -5.48 -11.54 17.55
CA PHE A 106 -5.56 -11.99 18.94
C PHE A 106 -4.62 -11.26 19.89
N ILE A 107 -3.72 -10.40 19.37
CA ILE A 107 -2.82 -9.59 20.19
C ILE A 107 -3.62 -8.74 21.20
N PRO A 108 -3.42 -8.89 22.51
CA PRO A 108 -4.10 -8.08 23.51
C PRO A 108 -3.71 -6.61 23.35
N LEU A 109 -4.69 -5.75 23.09
CA LEU A 109 -4.46 -4.30 22.98
C LEU A 109 -4.56 -3.62 24.35
N GLU A 110 -5.27 -4.22 25.30
CA GLU A 110 -5.48 -3.69 26.64
C GLU A 110 -5.97 -2.24 26.60
N THR A 111 -5.17 -1.31 27.15
CA THR A 111 -5.47 0.12 27.15
C THR A 111 -5.01 0.83 25.88
N HIS A 112 -4.23 0.19 25.00
CA HIS A 112 -3.76 0.82 23.77
C HIS A 112 -4.91 1.06 22.79
N TYR A 113 -4.87 2.20 22.10
CA TYR A 113 -5.86 2.54 21.08
C TYR A 113 -5.69 1.68 19.84
N PHE A 114 -4.46 1.32 19.52
CA PHE A 114 -4.15 0.39 18.44
C PHE A 114 -2.73 -0.20 18.59
N GLY A 115 -2.49 -1.30 17.90
CA GLY A 115 -1.16 -1.81 17.60
C GLY A 115 -0.72 -1.40 16.20
N ALA A 116 0.53 -0.96 16.05
CA ALA A 116 1.15 -0.62 14.77
C ALA A 116 2.64 -0.96 14.75
N VAL A 117 3.23 -1.05 13.56
CA VAL A 117 4.67 -1.31 13.41
C VAL A 117 5.43 0.02 13.39
N ARG A 118 6.51 0.10 14.19
CA ARG A 118 7.39 1.27 14.22
C ARG A 118 8.00 1.49 12.84
N GLU A 119 7.93 2.73 12.38
CA GLU A 119 8.58 3.15 11.14
C GLU A 119 10.10 3.18 11.34
N LYS A 120 10.81 2.49 10.46
CA LYS A 120 12.27 2.29 10.54
C LYS A 120 13.01 2.87 9.34
N ASP A 121 12.32 3.59 8.45
CA ASP A 121 12.90 4.31 7.31
C ASP A 121 14.19 5.08 7.66
N LEU A 122 14.24 5.75 8.82
CA LEU A 122 15.41 6.51 9.27
C LEU A 122 16.64 5.62 9.49
N ILE A 123 16.43 4.48 10.16
CA ILE A 123 17.48 3.51 10.47
C ILE A 123 18.06 2.95 9.17
N ALA A 124 17.23 2.72 8.16
CA ALA A 124 17.66 2.21 6.86
C ALA A 124 18.63 3.15 6.12
N ILE A 125 18.63 4.45 6.45
CA ILE A 125 19.54 5.46 5.88
C ILE A 125 20.57 5.97 6.89
N ASN A 126 20.87 5.18 7.94
CA ASN A 126 21.83 5.50 9.00
C ASN A 126 21.55 6.84 9.71
N ARG A 127 20.27 7.17 9.89
CA ARG A 127 19.79 8.31 10.69
C ARG A 127 18.97 7.80 11.86
N ASN A 128 19.04 8.46 13.01
CA ASN A 128 18.35 7.97 14.21
C ASN A 128 18.16 9.04 15.29
N SER A 129 17.68 10.22 14.93
CA SER A 129 17.36 11.29 15.88
C SER A 129 16.14 12.09 15.47
N ALA A 130 15.53 12.80 16.43
CA ALA A 130 14.46 13.76 16.14
C ALA A 130 14.93 14.88 15.20
N LYS A 131 16.21 15.29 15.31
CA LYS A 131 16.82 16.26 14.38
C LYS A 131 16.88 15.71 12.95
N ASP A 132 17.25 14.45 12.78
CA ASP A 132 17.23 13.80 11.47
C ASP A 132 15.83 13.76 10.87
N LEU A 133 14.82 13.39 11.67
CA LEU A 133 13.42 13.40 11.25
C LEU A 133 13.00 14.81 10.82
N TYR A 134 13.30 15.82 11.63
CA TYR A 134 13.02 17.22 11.32
C TYR A 134 13.62 17.65 9.98
N GLU A 135 14.91 17.42 9.76
CA GLU A 135 15.61 17.78 8.52
C GLU A 135 15.02 17.08 7.30
N LEU A 136 14.73 15.78 7.41
CA LEU A 136 14.13 15.02 6.32
C LEU A 136 12.71 15.49 5.99
N ARG A 137 11.90 15.80 7.01
CA ARG A 137 10.55 16.33 6.82
C ARG A 137 10.58 17.71 6.18
N GLN A 138 11.51 18.57 6.59
CA GLN A 138 11.75 19.88 5.96
C GLN A 138 12.18 19.75 4.50
N MET A 139 13.17 18.90 4.21
CA MET A 139 13.61 18.64 2.83
C MET A 139 12.47 18.11 1.97
N ARG A 140 11.69 17.15 2.48
CA ARG A 140 10.54 16.59 1.76
C ARG A 140 9.49 17.65 1.47
N ALA A 141 9.09 18.44 2.48
CA ALA A 141 8.14 19.53 2.33
C ALA A 141 8.57 20.52 1.22
N LYS A 142 9.86 20.87 1.17
CA LYS A 142 10.45 21.68 0.10
C LYS A 142 10.36 20.98 -1.28
N THR A 143 10.74 19.71 -1.37
CA THR A 143 10.72 18.94 -2.62
C THR A 143 9.32 18.82 -3.22
N ILE A 144 8.29 18.66 -2.39
CA ILE A 144 6.90 18.51 -2.84
C ILE A 144 6.12 19.84 -2.91
N GLY A 145 6.77 20.98 -2.59
CA GLY A 145 6.20 22.31 -2.77
C GLY A 145 5.19 22.74 -1.70
N VAL A 146 5.28 22.21 -0.48
CA VAL A 146 4.43 22.60 0.68
C VAL A 146 5.31 23.11 1.82
N ALA A 147 5.91 24.29 1.61
CA ALA A 147 7.05 24.78 2.37
C ALA A 147 6.85 24.84 3.90
N ASP A 148 5.62 24.91 4.41
CA ASP A 148 5.32 25.00 5.85
C ASP A 148 4.68 23.73 6.44
N ALA A 149 4.57 22.65 5.66
CA ALA A 149 3.97 21.40 6.09
C ALA A 149 5.01 20.44 6.64
N PHE A 150 5.65 20.80 7.75
CA PHE A 150 6.58 19.93 8.48
C PHE A 150 6.57 20.27 9.99
N PRO A 151 6.93 19.32 10.88
CA PRO A 151 6.90 19.56 12.32
C PRO A 151 7.97 20.55 12.75
N ASN A 152 7.72 21.32 13.82
CA ASN A 152 8.81 22.00 14.54
C ASN A 152 9.68 20.97 15.31
N LEU A 153 10.74 21.40 16.00
CA LEU A 153 11.65 20.47 16.69
C LEU A 153 10.99 19.69 17.83
N GLU A 154 10.10 20.30 18.60
CA GLU A 154 9.36 19.64 19.68
C GLU A 154 8.39 18.59 19.11
N GLU A 155 7.67 18.96 18.07
CA GLU A 155 6.79 18.07 17.31
C GLU A 155 7.55 16.92 16.67
N ALA A 156 8.76 17.18 16.16
CA ALA A 156 9.63 16.15 15.59
C ALA A 156 10.13 15.17 16.65
N GLN A 157 10.39 15.64 17.88
CA GLN A 157 10.73 14.78 19.02
C GLN A 157 9.57 13.83 19.35
N ILE A 158 8.35 14.37 19.50
CA ILE A 158 7.15 13.58 19.77
C ILE A 158 6.92 12.55 18.67
N LEU A 159 7.02 12.95 17.41
CA LEU A 159 6.88 12.04 16.27
C LEU A 159 7.96 10.98 16.29
N PHE A 160 9.22 11.33 16.49
CA PHE A 160 10.33 10.36 16.50
C PHE A 160 10.15 9.26 17.55
N GLU A 161 9.71 9.62 18.76
CA GLU A 161 9.42 8.65 19.83
C GLU A 161 8.22 7.75 19.51
N ASN A 162 7.26 8.25 18.72
CA ASN A 162 5.99 7.58 18.40
C ASN A 162 5.83 7.36 16.89
N TYR A 163 6.93 7.13 16.15
CA TYR A 163 6.85 7.10 14.69
C TYR A 163 6.39 5.71 14.23
N PHE A 164 5.10 5.55 13.99
CA PHE A 164 4.49 4.30 13.55
C PHE A 164 3.91 4.43 12.14
N ASN A 165 4.02 3.36 11.36
CA ASN A 165 3.46 3.30 10.01
C ASN A 165 1.98 2.91 10.09
N ALA A 166 1.10 3.69 9.44
CA ALA A 166 -0.35 3.48 9.48
C ALA A 166 -0.85 2.41 8.48
N GLY A 167 0.05 1.74 7.77
CA GLY A 167 -0.27 0.74 6.75
C GLY A 167 -0.75 -0.61 7.28
N PHE A 168 -0.62 -0.84 8.59
CA PHE A 168 -1.21 -1.98 9.30
C PHE A 168 -1.55 -1.55 10.73
N LEU A 169 -2.83 -1.61 11.09
CA LEU A 169 -3.33 -1.26 12.41
C LEU A 169 -4.20 -2.39 12.99
N ALA A 170 -3.90 -2.82 14.20
CA ALA A 170 -4.81 -3.58 15.04
C ALA A 170 -5.56 -2.63 15.97
N LEU A 171 -6.80 -2.30 15.67
CA LEU A 171 -7.57 -1.20 16.28
C LEU A 171 -8.45 -1.67 17.44
N ASN A 172 -8.46 -0.91 18.54
CA ASN A 172 -9.37 -1.09 19.67
C ASN A 172 -10.56 -0.12 19.57
N LEU A 173 -11.53 -0.45 18.72
CA LEU A 173 -12.69 0.42 18.45
C LEU A 173 -13.55 0.65 19.69
N LYS A 174 -13.56 -0.29 20.64
CA LYS A 174 -14.20 -0.11 21.95
C LYS A 174 -13.59 1.04 22.74
N SER A 175 -12.26 1.10 22.84
CA SER A 175 -11.57 2.22 23.51
C SER A 175 -11.74 3.52 22.74
N TRP A 176 -11.70 3.49 21.40
CA TRP A 176 -11.95 4.68 20.57
C TRP A 176 -13.30 5.32 20.87
N ARG A 177 -14.37 4.51 20.95
CA ARG A 177 -15.72 4.98 21.33
C ARG A 177 -15.77 5.48 22.77
N LYS A 178 -15.22 4.71 23.71
CA LYS A 178 -15.23 5.05 25.16
C LYS A 178 -14.56 6.40 25.44
N GLU A 179 -13.47 6.69 24.74
CA GLU A 179 -12.61 7.85 24.99
C GLU A 179 -12.80 8.96 23.96
N ASN A 180 -13.81 8.84 23.08
CA ASN A 180 -14.13 9.83 22.05
C ASN A 180 -12.93 10.17 21.14
N LEU A 181 -12.13 9.16 20.80
CA LEU A 181 -10.84 9.34 20.13
C LEU A 181 -10.99 9.93 18.71
N GLU A 182 -12.05 9.57 17.99
CA GLU A 182 -12.33 10.11 16.65
C GLU A 182 -12.39 11.64 16.66
N ASN A 183 -13.14 12.21 17.60
CA ASN A 183 -13.25 13.67 17.72
C ASN A 183 -11.92 14.33 18.13
N GLN A 184 -11.08 13.64 18.91
CA GLN A 184 -9.74 14.13 19.23
C GLN A 184 -8.82 14.14 17.99
N LEU A 185 -8.86 13.08 17.19
CA LEU A 185 -8.12 12.98 15.92
C LEU A 185 -8.56 14.07 14.94
N ILE A 186 -9.86 14.24 14.77
CA ILE A 186 -10.45 15.28 13.91
C ILE A 186 -10.07 16.68 14.40
N GLY A 187 -10.20 16.94 15.70
CA GLY A 187 -9.83 18.23 16.29
C GLY A 187 -8.35 18.57 16.08
N PHE A 188 -7.46 17.61 16.32
CA PHE A 188 -6.03 17.79 16.07
C PHE A 188 -5.72 18.01 14.58
N PHE A 189 -6.32 17.20 13.70
CA PHE A 189 -6.16 17.35 12.26
C PHE A 189 -6.61 18.74 11.77
N LEU A 190 -7.74 19.25 12.25
CA LEU A 190 -8.23 20.59 11.91
C LEU A 190 -7.33 21.70 12.47
N LEU A 191 -6.78 21.52 13.67
CA LEU A 191 -5.83 22.46 14.27
C LEU A 191 -4.54 22.57 13.44
N LYS A 192 -4.01 21.44 12.97
CA LYS A 192 -2.80 21.41 12.15
C LYS A 192 -3.09 21.77 10.68
N ASN A 193 -4.28 21.43 10.19
CA ASN A 193 -4.76 21.70 8.84
C ASN A 193 -3.73 21.27 7.78
N GLU A 194 -3.44 22.14 6.81
CA GLU A 194 -2.48 21.92 5.72
C GLU A 194 -1.03 21.66 6.17
N LYS A 195 -0.72 21.86 7.46
CA LYS A 195 0.65 21.73 8.00
C LYS A 195 1.09 20.29 8.28
N LEU A 196 0.19 19.31 8.21
CA LEU A 196 0.58 17.90 8.36
C LEU A 196 1.19 17.39 7.06
N LEU A 197 2.40 16.85 7.14
CA LEU A 197 3.07 16.26 5.97
C LEU A 197 2.50 14.88 5.65
N PHE A 198 2.35 14.02 6.67
CA PHE A 198 1.68 12.73 6.55
C PHE A 198 0.37 12.79 7.33
N ASN A 199 -0.69 13.11 6.59
CA ASN A 199 -1.98 13.57 7.10
C ASN A 199 -2.53 12.76 8.29
N ASP A 200 -3.09 11.58 8.02
CA ASP A 200 -3.72 10.70 9.00
C ASP A 200 -2.69 9.99 9.89
N GLN A 201 -1.55 9.57 9.34
CA GLN A 201 -0.51 8.89 10.10
C GLN A 201 0.10 9.76 11.19
N ASP A 202 0.50 11.00 10.88
CA ASP A 202 1.06 11.91 11.89
C ASP A 202 -0.01 12.23 12.95
N ALA A 203 -1.27 12.45 12.55
CA ALA A 203 -2.36 12.68 13.49
C ALA A 203 -2.55 11.51 14.47
N LEU A 204 -2.53 10.27 13.97
CA LEU A 204 -2.56 9.07 14.82
C LEU A 204 -1.37 9.04 15.78
N CYS A 205 -0.15 9.28 15.29
CA CYS A 205 1.06 9.27 16.12
C CYS A 205 1.03 10.34 17.23
N PHE A 206 0.55 11.55 16.92
CA PHE A 206 0.47 12.66 17.90
C PHE A 206 -0.60 12.44 18.97
N VAL A 207 -1.83 12.16 18.53
CA VAL A 207 -2.99 12.08 19.42
C VAL A 207 -2.91 10.82 20.29
N CYS A 208 -2.39 9.72 19.73
CA CYS A 208 -2.33 8.43 20.42
C CYS A 208 -1.00 8.18 21.14
N ARG A 209 -0.10 9.16 21.22
CA ARG A 209 1.21 9.01 21.89
C ARG A 209 1.07 8.39 23.29
N GLY A 210 1.94 7.44 23.60
CA GLY A 210 1.89 6.66 24.85
C GLY A 210 0.75 5.64 24.94
N ARG A 211 -0.07 5.49 23.89
CA ARG A 211 -1.20 4.53 23.79
C ARG A 211 -1.15 3.72 22.48
N ILE A 212 0.02 3.63 21.85
CA ILE A 212 0.29 2.81 20.66
C ILE A 212 1.08 1.58 21.09
N LEU A 213 0.56 0.39 20.82
CA LEU A 213 1.28 -0.86 21.03
C LEU A 213 2.23 -1.11 19.84
N GLU A 214 3.51 -1.27 20.10
CA GLU A 214 4.47 -1.63 19.05
C GLU A 214 4.30 -3.10 18.64
N LEU A 215 3.98 -3.32 17.36
CA LEU A 215 3.86 -4.65 16.77
C LEU A 215 5.17 -5.09 16.12
N PRO A 216 5.42 -6.42 16.03
CA PRO A 216 6.55 -6.96 15.29
C PRO A 216 6.62 -6.46 13.84
N TYR A 217 7.82 -6.12 13.38
CA TYR A 217 8.06 -5.58 12.03
C TYR A 217 7.52 -6.47 10.90
N SER A 218 7.43 -7.78 11.14
CA SER A 218 6.84 -8.77 10.23
C SER A 218 5.43 -8.42 9.73
N TYR A 219 4.65 -7.66 10.52
CA TYR A 219 3.26 -7.32 10.18
C TYR A 219 3.13 -6.13 9.23
N ASN A 220 4.21 -5.39 8.94
CA ASN A 220 4.18 -4.24 8.04
C ASN A 220 5.59 -3.98 7.48
N ALA A 221 6.14 -4.97 6.78
CA ALA A 221 7.54 -4.94 6.35
C ALA A 221 7.70 -4.24 5.00
N HIS A 222 8.59 -3.25 4.92
CA HIS A 222 9.03 -2.73 3.63
C HIS A 222 9.95 -3.74 2.93
N PRO A 223 9.67 -4.16 1.68
CA PRO A 223 10.48 -5.16 0.99
C PRO A 223 11.95 -4.80 0.85
N SER A 224 12.29 -3.52 0.63
CA SER A 224 13.67 -3.07 0.40
C SER A 224 14.56 -3.11 1.64
N PHE A 225 14.00 -3.31 2.84
CA PHE A 225 14.77 -3.36 4.09
C PHE A 225 15.03 -4.79 4.57
N LEU A 226 14.30 -5.78 4.06
CA LEU A 226 14.42 -7.18 4.49
C LEU A 226 15.79 -7.78 4.14
N ASP A 227 16.16 -8.82 4.88
CA ASP A 227 17.45 -9.53 4.74
C ASP A 227 18.68 -8.60 4.89
N THR A 228 18.57 -7.59 5.75
CA THR A 228 19.69 -6.69 6.12
C THR A 228 20.00 -6.83 7.62
N PRO A 229 21.20 -6.41 8.11
CA PRO A 229 21.56 -6.58 9.52
C PRO A 229 20.59 -5.95 10.53
N SER A 230 19.86 -4.91 10.12
CA SER A 230 18.95 -4.15 11.00
C SER A 230 17.48 -4.61 10.92
N PHE A 231 17.16 -5.58 10.05
CA PHE A 231 15.80 -5.96 9.71
C PHE A 231 15.65 -7.49 9.56
N PRO A 232 14.45 -8.03 9.79
CA PRO A 232 14.24 -9.48 9.77
C PRO A 232 14.41 -10.07 8.36
N SER A 233 14.53 -11.39 8.31
CA SER A 233 14.56 -12.09 7.03
C SER A 233 13.23 -11.97 6.31
N ILE A 234 13.24 -12.01 4.97
CA ILE A 234 12.02 -12.11 4.16
C ILE A 234 11.15 -13.32 4.53
N LYS A 235 11.74 -14.36 5.13
CA LYS A 235 11.02 -15.55 5.62
C LYS A 235 10.19 -15.30 6.88
N GLU A 236 10.49 -14.24 7.63
CA GLU A 236 9.75 -13.85 8.83
C GLU A 236 8.67 -12.79 8.52
N ALA A 237 8.67 -12.24 7.32
CA ALA A 237 7.65 -11.29 6.89
C ALA A 237 6.30 -12.01 6.78
N ARG A 238 5.26 -11.41 7.37
CA ARG A 238 3.86 -11.85 7.23
C ARG A 238 3.10 -10.97 6.24
N MET A 239 3.39 -9.67 6.25
CA MET A 239 2.87 -8.71 5.28
C MET A 239 4.00 -7.85 4.71
N LEU A 240 4.06 -7.79 3.38
CA LEU A 240 4.87 -6.83 2.64
C LEU A 240 4.02 -5.60 2.33
N HIS A 241 4.56 -4.40 2.56
CA HIS A 241 3.86 -3.16 2.27
C HIS A 241 4.73 -2.28 1.37
N PHE A 242 4.19 -1.94 0.20
CA PHE A 242 4.91 -1.34 -0.91
C PHE A 242 4.80 0.19 -0.88
N TRP A 243 4.98 0.87 0.25
CA TRP A 243 4.76 2.33 0.38
C TRP A 243 5.67 3.22 -0.49
N GLY A 244 6.72 2.65 -1.08
CA GLY A 244 7.55 3.26 -2.12
C GLY A 244 7.27 2.67 -3.51
N ASP A 245 8.24 1.90 -4.01
CA ASP A 245 8.19 1.27 -5.34
C ASP A 245 7.09 0.23 -5.42
N LYS A 246 6.33 0.26 -6.51
CA LYS A 246 5.16 -0.60 -6.69
C LYS A 246 5.48 -1.84 -7.52
N PRO A 247 5.10 -3.05 -7.08
CA PRO A 247 5.41 -4.28 -7.80
C PRO A 247 4.67 -4.36 -9.14
N TRP A 248 3.54 -3.68 -9.30
CA TRP A 248 2.81 -3.56 -10.56
C TRP A 248 3.38 -2.53 -11.54
N LYS A 249 4.41 -1.76 -11.14
CA LYS A 249 5.12 -0.82 -12.00
C LYS A 249 6.56 -1.25 -12.28
N LEU A 250 7.22 -1.89 -11.31
CA LEU A 250 8.64 -2.20 -11.35
C LEU A 250 8.88 -3.67 -11.00
N PHE A 251 9.33 -4.47 -11.97
CA PHE A 251 9.61 -5.90 -11.78
C PHE A 251 10.82 -6.18 -10.89
N SER A 252 11.72 -5.22 -10.71
CA SER A 252 12.91 -5.32 -9.86
C SER A 252 12.59 -5.23 -8.37
N VAL A 253 11.37 -4.82 -8.01
CA VAL A 253 10.95 -4.69 -6.61
C VAL A 253 10.96 -6.05 -5.92
N ILE A 254 11.59 -6.13 -4.75
CA ILE A 254 11.57 -7.33 -3.91
C ILE A 254 10.11 -7.68 -3.60
N GLY A 255 9.72 -8.94 -3.84
CA GLY A 255 8.33 -9.38 -3.69
C GLY A 255 7.45 -9.20 -4.93
N ALA A 256 7.91 -8.53 -5.99
CA ALA A 256 7.12 -8.35 -7.22
C ALA A 256 6.67 -9.68 -7.82
N LYS A 257 7.52 -10.71 -7.83
CA LYS A 257 7.14 -12.03 -8.32
C LYS A 257 5.92 -12.61 -7.57
N LYS A 258 5.97 -12.62 -6.24
CA LYS A 258 4.85 -13.12 -5.40
C LYS A 258 3.58 -12.30 -5.62
N TRP A 259 3.71 -10.98 -5.78
CA TRP A 259 2.58 -10.10 -6.08
C TRP A 259 1.90 -10.48 -7.41
N HIS A 260 2.67 -10.73 -8.48
CA HIS A 260 2.14 -11.19 -9.76
C HIS A 260 1.55 -12.61 -9.68
N GLU A 261 2.17 -13.51 -8.92
CA GLU A 261 1.65 -14.86 -8.67
C GLU A 261 0.26 -14.81 -8.01
N ALA A 262 0.05 -13.88 -7.07
CA ALA A 262 -1.25 -13.64 -6.44
C ALA A 262 -2.27 -13.04 -7.43
N LEU A 263 -1.88 -12.00 -8.17
CA LEU A 263 -2.75 -11.35 -9.16
C LEU A 263 -3.30 -12.34 -10.21
N ILE A 264 -2.50 -13.30 -10.66
CA ILE A 264 -2.91 -14.32 -11.65
C ILE A 264 -4.04 -15.22 -11.15
N GLN A 265 -4.18 -15.35 -9.82
CA GLN A 265 -5.30 -16.09 -9.22
C GLN A 265 -6.60 -15.29 -9.18
N THR A 266 -6.60 -14.04 -9.64
CA THR A 266 -7.77 -13.16 -9.59
C THR A 266 -8.30 -12.86 -10.99
N PRO A 267 -9.59 -12.47 -11.11
CA PRO A 267 -10.17 -11.98 -12.37
C PRO A 267 -9.55 -10.66 -12.87
N PHE A 268 -8.73 -9.98 -12.05
CA PHE A 268 -8.03 -8.75 -12.43
C PHE A 268 -6.80 -8.99 -13.31
N LYS A 269 -6.36 -10.25 -13.46
CA LYS A 269 -5.14 -10.59 -14.20
C LYS A 269 -5.14 -10.03 -15.63
N ASP A 270 -6.24 -10.12 -16.36
CA ASP A 270 -6.28 -9.71 -17.77
C ASP A 270 -6.34 -8.19 -17.93
N ALA A 271 -6.83 -7.46 -16.90
CA ALA A 271 -6.78 -6.01 -16.89
C ALA A 271 -5.33 -5.51 -16.74
N TYR A 272 -4.49 -6.26 -16.03
CA TYR A 272 -3.08 -5.93 -15.83
C TYR A 272 -2.18 -6.48 -16.95
N PHE A 273 -2.26 -7.79 -17.23
CA PHE A 273 -1.49 -8.46 -18.27
C PHE A 273 -2.15 -8.27 -19.63
N ASN A 274 -1.98 -7.07 -20.19
CA ASN A 274 -2.53 -6.67 -21.47
C ASN A 274 -1.42 -6.26 -22.46
N ALA A 275 -1.80 -5.77 -23.64
CA ALA A 275 -0.84 -5.33 -24.65
C ALA A 275 0.10 -4.22 -24.13
N SER A 276 -0.41 -3.24 -23.39
CA SER A 276 0.41 -2.16 -22.81
C SER A 276 1.42 -2.66 -21.78
N PHE A 277 1.07 -3.69 -21.01
CA PHE A 277 2.03 -4.37 -20.14
C PHE A 277 3.16 -5.01 -20.95
N LEU A 278 2.83 -5.68 -22.06
CA LEU A 278 3.83 -6.26 -22.95
C LEU A 278 4.72 -5.17 -23.56
N ASP A 279 4.14 -4.05 -24.02
CA ASP A 279 4.89 -2.90 -24.54
C ASP A 279 5.87 -2.32 -23.52
N HIS A 280 5.43 -2.14 -22.27
CA HIS A 280 6.30 -1.67 -21.20
C HIS A 280 7.43 -2.65 -20.89
N LEU A 281 7.12 -3.96 -20.85
CA LEU A 281 8.12 -5.00 -20.70
C LEU A 281 9.12 -4.97 -21.87
N PHE A 282 8.67 -4.68 -23.10
CA PHE A 282 9.54 -4.52 -24.27
C PHE A 282 10.49 -3.35 -24.14
N GLU A 283 9.99 -2.17 -23.75
CA GLU A 283 10.85 -0.99 -23.55
C GLU A 283 11.94 -1.24 -22.52
N ILE A 284 11.60 -1.92 -21.41
CA ILE A 284 12.58 -2.22 -20.37
C ILE A 284 13.64 -3.20 -20.90
N ILE A 285 13.22 -4.26 -21.61
CA ILE A 285 14.17 -5.22 -22.21
C ILE A 285 15.09 -4.53 -23.21
N GLU A 286 14.56 -3.65 -24.09
CA GLU A 286 15.36 -2.92 -25.07
C GLU A 286 16.33 -1.93 -24.39
N LYS A 287 15.88 -1.19 -23.37
CA LYS A 287 16.74 -0.31 -22.56
C LYS A 287 17.88 -1.09 -21.90
N VAL A 288 17.59 -2.23 -21.28
CA VAL A 288 18.61 -3.06 -20.63
C VAL A 288 19.58 -3.64 -21.63
N GLN A 289 19.12 -4.09 -22.81
CA GLN A 289 20.00 -4.54 -23.89
C GLN A 289 20.87 -3.41 -24.44
N ALA A 290 20.36 -2.17 -24.51
CA ALA A 290 21.13 -1.01 -24.93
C ALA A 290 22.17 -0.58 -23.87
N VAL A 291 21.89 -0.78 -22.59
CA VAL A 291 22.77 -0.43 -21.45
C VAL A 291 23.79 -1.53 -21.12
N GLN A 292 23.77 -2.69 -21.80
CA GLN A 292 24.79 -3.77 -21.72
C GLN A 292 26.26 -3.33 -21.94
N ALA A 293 26.52 -2.04 -22.15
CA ALA A 293 27.85 -1.43 -22.10
C ALA A 293 28.33 -1.04 -20.68
N ARG A 294 27.49 -0.98 -19.61
CA ARG A 294 27.93 -0.60 -18.24
C ARG A 294 27.13 -1.26 -17.09
N ASP A 295 27.82 -2.12 -16.32
CA ASP A 295 27.67 -2.42 -14.88
C ASP A 295 26.52 -3.30 -14.29
N LYS A 296 26.80 -3.73 -13.03
CA LYS A 296 26.26 -4.85 -12.23
C LYS A 296 24.74 -4.90 -11.99
N GLU A 297 24.01 -3.78 -12.07
CA GLU A 297 22.53 -3.78 -11.93
C GLU A 297 21.85 -4.59 -13.04
N ILE A 298 22.49 -4.65 -14.21
CA ILE A 298 22.09 -5.45 -15.36
C ILE A 298 22.09 -6.95 -15.03
N HIS A 299 22.95 -7.42 -14.11
CA HIS A 299 23.04 -8.85 -13.83
C HIS A 299 21.89 -9.35 -12.96
N ALA A 300 21.45 -8.55 -11.98
CA ALA A 300 20.27 -8.84 -11.16
C ALA A 300 18.97 -8.74 -11.99
N PHE A 301 18.87 -7.71 -12.84
CA PHE A 301 17.71 -7.52 -13.72
C PHE A 301 17.64 -8.58 -14.84
N ASN A 302 18.78 -8.89 -15.46
CA ASN A 302 18.85 -10.04 -16.37
C ASN A 302 18.60 -11.34 -15.62
N LYS A 303 18.91 -11.53 -14.34
CA LYS A 303 18.55 -12.78 -13.64
C LYS A 303 17.02 -12.91 -13.42
N ILE A 304 16.34 -11.79 -13.20
CA ILE A 304 14.87 -11.73 -13.05
C ILE A 304 14.16 -11.93 -14.40
N LEU A 305 14.72 -11.40 -15.50
CA LEU A 305 14.17 -11.57 -16.85
C LEU A 305 14.80 -12.71 -17.66
N SER A 306 15.90 -13.30 -17.19
CA SER A 306 16.63 -14.30 -17.95
C SER A 306 15.79 -15.55 -18.00
N PHE A 307 15.41 -15.85 -19.22
CA PHE A 307 14.97 -17.13 -19.75
C PHE A 307 15.89 -18.33 -19.44
N SER A 308 16.90 -18.20 -18.56
CA SER A 308 17.82 -19.27 -18.15
C SER A 308 17.55 -19.83 -16.75
N ASP A 309 16.95 -19.06 -15.83
CA ASP A 309 16.62 -19.52 -14.48
C ASP A 309 15.09 -19.62 -14.30
N LYS A 310 14.56 -20.85 -14.48
CA LYS A 310 13.11 -21.15 -14.39
C LYS A 310 12.47 -20.74 -13.06
N ARG A 311 13.26 -20.46 -12.01
CA ARG A 311 12.75 -20.07 -10.68
C ARG A 311 12.40 -18.58 -10.59
N HIS A 312 12.94 -17.73 -11.47
CA HIS A 312 12.77 -16.27 -11.42
C HIS A 312 12.15 -15.66 -12.70
N SER A 313 12.03 -16.42 -13.80
CA SER A 313 11.49 -15.90 -15.05
C SER A 313 9.96 -15.73 -15.05
N PHE A 314 9.49 -14.67 -15.71
CA PHE A 314 8.07 -14.46 -16.05
C PHE A 314 7.49 -15.64 -16.87
N GLU A 315 8.34 -16.44 -17.53
CA GLU A 315 7.90 -17.64 -18.24
C GLU A 315 7.18 -18.66 -17.37
N SER A 316 7.51 -18.72 -16.06
CA SER A 316 6.80 -19.59 -15.13
C SER A 316 5.32 -19.21 -14.98
N LEU A 317 4.96 -17.96 -15.29
CA LEU A 317 3.60 -17.43 -15.21
C LEU A 317 2.83 -17.60 -16.52
N LEU A 318 3.51 -17.69 -17.67
CA LEU A 318 2.89 -17.75 -19.00
C LEU A 318 1.84 -18.87 -19.18
N PRO A 319 2.02 -20.11 -18.69
CA PRO A 319 1.00 -21.15 -18.82
C PRO A 319 -0.30 -20.84 -18.07
N ARG A 320 -0.27 -19.87 -17.14
CA ARG A 320 -1.40 -19.46 -16.31
C ARG A 320 -2.09 -18.19 -16.83
N LEU A 321 -1.53 -17.58 -17.88
CA LEU A 321 -2.10 -16.41 -18.55
C LEU A 321 -3.06 -16.84 -19.67
N SER A 322 -3.92 -15.93 -20.11
CA SER A 322 -4.92 -16.23 -21.15
C SER A 322 -4.25 -16.68 -22.46
N SER A 323 -4.92 -17.55 -23.22
CA SER A 323 -4.44 -18.05 -24.52
C SER A 323 -4.14 -16.92 -25.50
N LYS A 324 -4.93 -15.84 -25.46
CA LYS A 324 -4.69 -14.59 -26.20
C LYS A 324 -3.32 -13.97 -25.86
N LEU A 325 -3.02 -13.79 -24.58
CA LEU A 325 -1.76 -13.20 -24.15
C LEU A 325 -0.57 -14.11 -24.46
N LEU A 326 -0.75 -15.44 -24.37
CA LEU A 326 0.28 -16.39 -24.77
C LEU A 326 0.61 -16.26 -26.26
N ILE A 327 -0.40 -16.11 -27.12
CA ILE A 327 -0.21 -15.88 -28.56
C ILE A 327 0.53 -14.55 -28.80
N GLU A 328 0.10 -13.46 -28.16
CA GLU A 328 0.77 -12.14 -28.26
C GLU A 328 2.24 -12.22 -27.82
N PHE A 329 2.52 -12.95 -26.74
CA PHE A 329 3.88 -13.19 -26.25
C PHE A 329 4.73 -14.07 -27.19
N LEU A 330 4.14 -15.12 -27.79
CA LEU A 330 4.83 -15.96 -28.76
C LEU A 330 5.15 -15.19 -30.06
N LEU A 331 4.21 -14.38 -30.55
CA LEU A 331 4.43 -13.46 -31.67
C LEU A 331 5.56 -12.46 -31.36
N PHE A 332 5.63 -11.98 -30.12
CA PHE A 332 6.77 -11.18 -29.65
C PHE A 332 8.10 -11.93 -29.74
N LYS A 333 8.18 -13.16 -29.20
CA LYS A 333 9.41 -13.97 -29.26
C LYS A 333 9.88 -14.18 -30.71
N ALA A 334 8.94 -14.39 -31.63
CA ALA A 334 9.24 -14.50 -33.05
C ALA A 334 9.79 -13.18 -33.62
N LYS A 335 9.14 -12.05 -33.36
CA LYS A 335 9.61 -10.71 -33.80
C LYS A 335 11.00 -10.37 -33.26
N GLN A 336 11.32 -10.72 -32.02
CA GLN A 336 12.65 -10.50 -31.42
C GLN A 336 13.74 -11.33 -32.08
N LYS A 337 13.48 -12.61 -32.37
CA LYS A 337 14.42 -13.45 -33.14
C LYS A 337 14.71 -12.84 -34.50
N VAL A 338 13.69 -12.33 -35.19
CA VAL A 338 13.84 -11.65 -36.49
C VAL A 338 14.65 -10.35 -36.36
N LYS A 339 14.34 -9.46 -35.40
CA LYS A 339 15.12 -8.23 -35.15
C LYS A 339 16.61 -8.51 -34.88
N ARG A 340 16.92 -9.57 -34.12
CA ARG A 340 18.30 -9.99 -33.83
C ARG A 340 19.03 -10.56 -35.04
N LEU A 341 18.31 -11.25 -35.93
CA LEU A 341 18.86 -11.74 -37.20
C LEU A 341 19.18 -10.57 -38.13
N ILE A 342 18.30 -9.56 -38.21
CA ILE A 342 18.51 -8.37 -39.04
C ILE A 342 19.67 -7.49 -38.55
N LYS A 343 19.88 -7.36 -37.23
CA LYS A 343 21.03 -6.61 -36.67
C LYS A 343 22.39 -7.31 -36.80
N ARG A 344 22.43 -8.58 -37.22
CA ARG A 344 23.66 -9.39 -37.37
C ARG A 344 24.14 -9.50 -38.82
N VAL A 345 23.33 -9.01 -39.78
CA VAL A 345 23.70 -8.78 -41.19
C VAL A 345 24.08 -7.31 -41.31
#